data_AF-A0A7S2IRQ4-F1
#
_entry.id   AF-A0A7S2IRQ4-F1
#
_cell.length_a   1.000
_cell.length_b   1.000
_cell.length_c   1.000
_cell.angle_alpha   90.00
_cell.angle_beta   90.00
_cell.angle_gamma   90.00
#
_symmetry.space_group_name_H-M   'P 1'
#
loop_
_entity.id
_entity.type
_entity.pdbx_description
1 polymer ?
#
loop_
_entity_poly.entity_id
_entity_poly.type
_entity_poly.pdbx_seq_one_letter_code
_entity_poly.pdbx_strand_id
1 'polypeptide(L)'
;LRIFAGDDAPIRAAPEEQQRYLSPFVISGGSRMDDLLKWRVLGHLAAALVCASPETVLAALRKIMLDSGNLMTGDNGFIPGMDEDIRNRVMQALLSRGENIWAFRSHWYKCTCGYTFFIGECGRPMETTSCPGCRQPIGGRDHTETGNTKADDATDRSPQGYMLPVAEKDEKHISFRGLPSGSARAVRLLLHGSMLCGVAARSGDPMPRVFSHLVNRESMCTMHQ
;
A
#
# COMPACT_ATOMS: atom_id res chain seq x y z
N LEU A 1 -11.48 -15.37 -21.57
CA LEU A 1 -11.02 -14.22 -22.37
C LEU A 1 -9.79 -14.63 -23.19
N ARG A 2 -9.85 -14.58 -24.52
CA ARG A 2 -8.62 -14.48 -25.33
C ARG A 2 -8.29 -13.00 -25.43
N ILE A 3 -7.09 -12.64 -25.02
CA ILE A 3 -6.58 -11.27 -25.09
C ILE A 3 -5.69 -11.23 -26.32
N PHE A 4 -6.06 -10.39 -27.28
CA PHE A 4 -5.48 -10.38 -28.61
C PHE A 4 -4.33 -9.39 -28.63
N ALA A 5 -3.12 -9.90 -28.48
CA ALA A 5 -1.93 -9.09 -28.50
C ALA A 5 -1.36 -9.00 -29.91
N GLY A 6 -1.42 -7.82 -30.51
CA GLY A 6 -0.87 -7.56 -31.85
C GLY A 6 -1.61 -8.21 -33.01
N ASP A 7 -2.61 -9.08 -32.77
CA ASP A 7 -3.48 -9.66 -33.80
C ASP A 7 -4.95 -9.39 -33.49
N ASP A 8 -5.46 -8.27 -33.98
CA ASP A 8 -6.86 -7.87 -33.91
C ASP A 8 -7.71 -8.45 -35.06
N ALA A 9 -7.15 -9.32 -35.93
CA ALA A 9 -7.91 -9.95 -37.00
C ALA A 9 -9.15 -10.72 -36.50
N PRO A 10 -9.11 -11.44 -35.36
CA PRO A 10 -10.29 -12.10 -34.81
C PRO A 10 -11.38 -11.12 -34.34
N ILE A 11 -10.99 -9.91 -33.89
CA ILE A 11 -11.93 -8.87 -33.49
C ILE A 11 -12.53 -8.21 -34.74
N ARG A 12 -11.70 -7.89 -35.76
CA ARG A 12 -12.17 -7.39 -37.05
C ARG A 12 -13.11 -8.34 -37.78
N ALA A 13 -13.00 -9.64 -37.53
CA ALA A 13 -13.90 -10.66 -38.07
C ALA A 13 -15.25 -10.76 -37.32
N ALA A 14 -15.43 -10.09 -36.18
CA ALA A 14 -16.68 -10.07 -35.44
C ALA A 14 -17.67 -9.03 -36.02
N PRO A 15 -18.99 -9.14 -35.75
CA PRO A 15 -19.97 -8.11 -36.12
C PRO A 15 -19.63 -6.73 -35.54
N GLU A 16 -19.89 -5.63 -36.28
CA GLU A 16 -19.53 -4.25 -35.89
C GLU A 16 -19.96 -3.87 -34.46
N GLU A 17 -21.16 -4.30 -34.04
CA GLU A 17 -21.67 -4.08 -32.69
C GLU A 17 -20.74 -4.69 -31.63
N GLN A 18 -20.22 -5.90 -31.89
CA GLN A 18 -19.28 -6.60 -31.01
C GLN A 18 -17.88 -6.02 -31.07
N GLN A 19 -17.45 -5.50 -32.23
CA GLN A 19 -16.14 -4.85 -32.37
C GLN A 19 -15.99 -3.68 -31.39
N ARG A 20 -17.04 -2.89 -31.19
CA ARG A 20 -17.03 -1.78 -30.23
C ARG A 20 -16.81 -2.25 -28.79
N TYR A 21 -17.41 -3.37 -28.39
CA TYR A 21 -17.22 -3.95 -27.05
C TYR A 21 -15.88 -4.68 -26.90
N LEU A 22 -15.31 -5.17 -28.02
CA LEU A 22 -14.06 -5.91 -28.03
C LEU A 22 -12.82 -5.03 -28.23
N SER A 23 -12.97 -3.81 -28.75
CA SER A 23 -11.86 -2.88 -29.00
C SER A 23 -11.01 -2.58 -27.76
N PRO A 24 -11.55 -2.48 -26.52
CA PRO A 24 -10.73 -2.29 -25.32
C PRO A 24 -9.85 -3.50 -24.99
N PHE A 25 -10.10 -4.67 -25.59
CA PHE A 25 -9.28 -5.88 -25.42
C PHE A 25 -8.23 -6.05 -26.54
N VAL A 26 -8.19 -5.14 -27.51
CA VAL A 26 -7.10 -5.04 -28.47
C VAL A 26 -5.94 -4.34 -27.78
N ILE A 27 -4.80 -5.01 -27.71
CA ILE A 27 -3.59 -4.42 -27.16
C ILE A 27 -2.67 -4.07 -28.32
N SER A 28 -2.53 -2.76 -28.53
CA SER A 28 -1.53 -2.17 -29.40
C SER A 28 -0.24 -1.94 -28.61
N GLY A 29 0.70 -2.88 -28.70
CA GLY A 29 2.06 -2.72 -28.16
C GLY A 29 2.51 -3.85 -27.24
N GLY A 30 3.78 -4.25 -27.41
CA GLY A 30 4.42 -5.33 -26.64
C GLY A 30 4.33 -6.68 -27.34
N SER A 31 5.31 -6.99 -28.21
CA SER A 31 5.50 -8.33 -28.78
C SER A 31 6.29 -9.27 -27.85
N ARG A 32 6.82 -8.73 -26.74
CA ARG A 32 7.58 -9.49 -25.76
C ARG A 32 6.64 -10.28 -24.86
N MET A 33 7.06 -11.50 -24.50
CA MET A 33 6.30 -12.38 -23.61
C MET A 33 5.89 -11.69 -22.30
N ASP A 34 6.76 -10.86 -21.72
CA ASP A 34 6.48 -10.15 -20.47
C ASP A 34 5.27 -9.23 -20.58
N ASP A 35 5.10 -8.55 -21.72
CA ASP A 35 3.98 -7.64 -21.94
C ASP A 35 2.69 -8.42 -22.14
N LEU A 36 2.74 -9.52 -22.91
CA LEU A 36 1.62 -10.46 -23.06
C LEU A 36 1.12 -10.98 -21.71
N LEU A 37 2.05 -11.33 -20.82
CA LEU A 37 1.71 -11.84 -19.49
C LEU A 37 1.06 -10.77 -18.61
N LYS A 38 1.56 -9.52 -18.62
CA LYS A 38 0.93 -8.40 -17.90
C LYS A 38 -0.50 -8.20 -18.35
N TRP A 39 -0.73 -8.13 -19.66
CA TRP A 39 -2.06 -7.97 -20.23
C TRP A 39 -2.97 -9.14 -19.90
N ARG A 40 -2.45 -10.37 -19.94
CA ARG A 40 -3.20 -11.56 -19.56
C ARG A 40 -3.66 -11.49 -18.11
N VAL A 41 -2.78 -11.12 -17.19
CA VAL A 41 -3.12 -10.93 -15.77
C VAL A 41 -4.19 -9.85 -15.61
N LEU A 42 -4.02 -8.69 -16.27
CA LEU A 42 -4.99 -7.58 -16.19
C LEU A 42 -6.37 -7.97 -16.71
N GLY A 43 -6.47 -8.65 -17.84
CA GLY A 43 -7.76 -9.06 -18.38
C GLY A 43 -8.45 -10.14 -17.53
N HIS A 44 -7.71 -11.07 -16.93
CA HIS A 44 -8.29 -12.03 -15.97
C HIS A 44 -8.74 -11.33 -14.69
N LEU A 45 -7.95 -10.40 -14.17
CA LEU A 45 -8.29 -9.60 -13.00
C LEU A 45 -9.55 -8.78 -13.24
N ALA A 46 -9.63 -8.04 -14.34
CA ALA A 46 -10.80 -7.25 -14.69
C ALA A 46 -12.06 -8.11 -14.78
N ALA A 47 -12.00 -9.25 -15.48
CA ALA A 47 -13.12 -10.19 -15.56
C ALA A 47 -13.53 -10.72 -14.17
N ALA A 48 -12.56 -11.12 -13.34
CA ALA A 48 -12.84 -11.59 -11.98
C ALA A 48 -13.49 -10.51 -11.12
N LEU A 49 -13.02 -9.26 -11.19
CA LEU A 49 -13.56 -8.15 -10.39
C LEU A 49 -14.94 -7.71 -10.85
N VAL A 50 -15.23 -7.73 -12.16
CA VAL A 50 -16.58 -7.46 -12.70
C VAL A 50 -17.58 -8.54 -12.27
N CYS A 51 -17.13 -9.79 -12.15
CA CYS A 51 -17.98 -10.91 -11.69
C CYS A 51 -18.03 -11.05 -10.16
N ALA A 52 -17.15 -10.39 -9.41
CA ALA A 52 -17.06 -10.55 -7.96
C ALA A 52 -18.29 -9.97 -7.23
N SER A 53 -18.86 -10.76 -6.31
CA SER A 53 -19.88 -10.29 -5.37
C SER A 53 -19.27 -9.30 -4.34
N PRO A 54 -20.03 -8.28 -3.88
CA PRO A 54 -19.61 -7.36 -2.82
C PRO A 54 -19.25 -8.02 -1.48
N GLU A 55 -19.66 -9.26 -1.25
CA GLU A 55 -19.38 -10.01 -0.01
C GLU A 55 -18.04 -10.75 -0.05
N THR A 56 -17.36 -10.73 -1.20
CA THR A 56 -16.09 -11.45 -1.39
C THR A 56 -14.90 -10.63 -0.92
N VAL A 57 -13.77 -11.29 -0.69
CA VAL A 57 -12.47 -10.63 -0.45
C VAL A 57 -12.03 -9.70 -1.59
N LEU A 58 -12.64 -9.83 -2.77
CA LEU A 58 -12.38 -8.98 -3.93
C LEU A 58 -13.17 -7.67 -3.91
N ALA A 59 -14.10 -7.48 -2.96
CA ALA A 59 -14.95 -6.29 -2.89
C ALA A 59 -14.17 -4.97 -2.88
N ALA A 60 -13.07 -4.93 -2.12
CA ALA A 60 -12.19 -3.75 -2.07
C ALA A 60 -11.55 -3.47 -3.44
N LEU A 61 -10.97 -4.48 -4.08
CA LEU A 61 -10.35 -4.36 -5.41
C LEU A 61 -11.37 -4.01 -6.50
N ARG A 62 -12.58 -4.57 -6.39
CA ARG A 62 -13.71 -4.25 -7.27
C ARG A 62 -14.10 -2.78 -7.13
N LYS A 63 -14.21 -2.26 -5.91
CA LYS A 63 -14.50 -0.83 -5.66
C LYS A 63 -13.38 0.05 -6.22
N ILE A 64 -12.13 -0.35 -6.05
CA ILE A 64 -10.98 0.38 -6.60
C ILE A 64 -11.06 0.50 -8.12
N MET A 65 -11.44 -0.60 -8.80
CA MET A 65 -11.57 -0.64 -10.25
C MET A 65 -12.80 0.11 -10.77
N LEU A 66 -13.97 -0.10 -10.16
CA LEU A 66 -15.25 0.39 -10.70
C LEU A 66 -15.65 1.79 -10.21
N ASP A 67 -15.13 2.23 -9.06
CA ASP A 67 -15.50 3.50 -8.41
C ASP A 67 -14.28 4.39 -8.12
N SER A 68 -13.30 4.38 -9.02
CA SER A 68 -11.98 5.00 -8.85
C SER A 68 -11.98 6.49 -8.45
N GLY A 69 -13.06 7.23 -8.72
CA GLY A 69 -13.18 8.66 -8.40
C GLY A 69 -13.85 9.00 -7.07
N ASN A 70 -14.58 8.08 -6.45
CA ASN A 70 -15.29 8.32 -5.18
C ASN A 70 -14.77 7.46 -4.03
N LEU A 71 -13.61 6.83 -4.21
CA LEU A 71 -12.96 6.09 -3.15
C LEU A 71 -12.62 7.02 -2.01
N MET A 72 -13.12 6.72 -0.81
CA MET A 72 -12.62 7.32 0.44
C MET A 72 -12.76 8.86 0.44
N THR A 73 -13.72 9.39 -0.30
CA THR A 73 -14.07 10.81 -0.27
C THR A 73 -14.68 11.13 1.08
N GLY A 74 -13.94 11.85 1.93
CA GLY A 74 -14.38 12.30 3.25
C GLY A 74 -13.71 11.60 4.43
N ASP A 75 -13.09 10.43 4.22
CA ASP A 75 -12.40 9.65 5.25
C ASP A 75 -11.03 9.19 4.77
N ASN A 76 -10.02 9.28 5.64
CA ASN A 76 -8.78 8.56 5.42
C ASN A 76 -9.00 7.07 5.77
N GLY A 77 -8.47 6.16 4.97
CA GLY A 77 -8.55 4.73 5.25
C GLY A 77 -7.37 3.95 4.70
N PHE A 78 -7.43 2.62 4.82
CA PHE A 78 -6.27 1.77 4.57
C PHE A 78 -6.37 1.11 3.20
N ILE A 79 -5.30 1.22 2.41
CA ILE A 79 -5.20 0.56 1.11
C ILE A 79 -4.48 -0.79 1.30
N PRO A 80 -4.95 -1.90 0.67
CA PRO A 80 -4.26 -3.17 0.72
C PRO A 80 -2.82 -3.05 0.21
N GLY A 81 -1.88 -3.80 0.77
CA GLY A 81 -0.49 -3.77 0.28
C GLY A 81 0.34 -2.57 0.73
N MET A 82 -0.24 -1.69 1.55
CA MET A 82 0.47 -0.59 2.19
C MET A 82 1.18 -1.02 3.48
N ASP A 83 2.10 -0.17 3.91
CA ASP A 83 2.87 -0.40 5.12
C ASP A 83 1.98 -0.35 6.38
N GLU A 84 2.36 -1.13 7.39
CA GLU A 84 1.80 -1.05 8.73
C GLU A 84 2.67 -0.16 9.63
N ASP A 85 2.16 0.10 10.84
CA ASP A 85 2.92 0.74 11.90
C ASP A 85 4.32 0.14 12.08
N ILE A 86 5.34 0.98 11.97
CA ILE A 86 6.74 0.57 12.08
C ILE A 86 7.03 -0.08 13.45
N ARG A 87 6.31 0.30 14.50
CA ARG A 87 6.45 -0.31 15.83
C ARG A 87 6.16 -1.80 15.80
N ASN A 88 5.10 -2.22 15.10
CA ASN A 88 4.76 -3.63 14.95
C ASN A 88 5.87 -4.40 14.22
N ARG A 89 6.46 -3.81 13.18
CA ARG A 89 7.58 -4.42 12.44
C ARG A 89 8.82 -4.59 13.29
N VAL A 90 9.20 -3.57 14.07
CA VAL A 90 10.32 -3.65 15.01
C VAL A 90 10.07 -4.74 16.05
N MET A 91 8.85 -4.80 16.62
CA MET A 91 8.48 -5.83 17.59
C MET A 91 8.54 -7.25 17.00
N GLN A 92 8.08 -7.45 15.76
CA GLN A 92 8.20 -8.73 15.06
C GLN A 92 9.66 -9.11 14.78
N ALA A 93 10.51 -8.14 14.44
CA ALA A 93 11.94 -8.38 14.27
C ALA A 93 12.61 -8.83 15.57
N LEU A 94 12.34 -8.17 16.70
CA LEU A 94 12.83 -8.59 18.02
C LEU A 94 12.37 -10.01 18.37
N LEU A 95 11.09 -10.30 18.13
CA LEU A 95 10.48 -11.61 18.29
C LEU A 95 11.23 -12.73 17.57
N SER A 96 11.50 -12.53 16.28
CA SER A 96 12.21 -13.50 15.46
C SER A 96 13.63 -13.79 15.94
N ARG A 97 14.21 -12.94 16.79
CA ARG A 97 15.51 -13.17 17.45
C ARG A 97 15.41 -13.90 18.80
N GLY A 98 14.20 -14.22 19.26
CA GLY A 98 13.96 -14.91 20.54
C GLY A 98 13.80 -13.98 21.75
N GLU A 99 13.56 -12.69 21.52
CA GLU A 99 13.38 -11.70 22.58
C GLU A 99 11.99 -11.78 23.24
N ASN A 100 11.91 -11.47 24.55
CA ASN A 100 10.67 -11.53 25.34
C ASN A 100 9.73 -10.35 25.05
N ILE A 101 8.76 -10.51 24.14
CA ILE A 101 7.78 -9.47 23.71
C ILE A 101 7.12 -8.71 24.87
N TRP A 102 6.71 -9.43 25.91
CA TRP A 102 5.94 -8.86 27.01
C TRP A 102 6.73 -7.82 27.79
N ALA A 103 8.07 -7.91 27.78
CA ALA A 103 8.92 -6.83 28.25
C ALA A 103 8.87 -5.65 27.26
N PHE A 104 9.17 -5.89 25.98
CA PHE A 104 9.38 -4.83 24.99
C PHE A 104 8.12 -4.04 24.57
N ARG A 105 6.90 -4.50 24.86
CA ARG A 105 5.68 -3.75 24.53
C ARG A 105 5.60 -2.41 25.28
N SER A 106 6.12 -2.31 26.50
CA SER A 106 6.13 -1.07 27.28
C SER A 106 7.35 -0.18 27.02
N HIS A 107 8.20 -0.54 26.04
CA HIS A 107 9.44 0.17 25.75
C HIS A 107 9.29 1.30 24.73
N TRP A 108 8.08 1.46 24.17
CA TRP A 108 7.77 2.59 23.31
C TRP A 108 7.42 3.81 24.15
N TYR A 109 8.06 4.92 23.81
CA TYR A 109 7.86 6.22 24.43
C TYR A 109 7.57 7.27 23.36
N LYS A 110 6.95 8.37 23.78
CA LYS A 110 6.70 9.53 22.94
C LYS A 110 7.09 10.82 23.63
N CYS A 111 7.58 11.75 22.83
CA CYS A 111 7.71 13.14 23.22
C CYS A 111 6.33 13.80 23.30
N THR A 112 6.19 14.87 24.08
CA THR A 112 5.01 15.75 24.08
C THR A 112 4.68 16.33 22.71
N CYS A 113 5.65 16.43 21.79
CA CYS A 113 5.42 16.83 20.40
C CYS A 113 4.94 15.69 19.47
N GLY A 114 4.81 14.46 19.98
CA GLY A 114 4.38 13.29 19.21
C GLY A 114 5.50 12.43 18.61
N TYR A 115 6.78 12.82 18.74
CA TYR A 115 7.90 12.02 18.26
C TYR A 115 8.01 10.71 19.06
N THR A 116 7.84 9.57 18.40
CA THR A 116 7.94 8.24 19.03
C THR A 116 9.36 7.70 18.96
N PHE A 117 9.80 7.07 20.05
CA PHE A 117 11.11 6.43 20.17
C PHE A 117 11.02 5.16 21.03
N PHE A 118 12.05 4.32 20.94
CA PHE A 118 12.13 3.05 21.64
C PHE A 118 13.27 3.07 22.65
N ILE A 119 13.04 2.53 23.85
CA ILE A 119 14.07 2.36 24.90
C ILE A 119 14.40 0.87 25.02
N GLY A 120 15.66 0.49 24.75
CA GLY A 120 16.12 -0.90 24.85
C GLY A 120 16.31 -1.40 26.29
N GLU A 121 16.99 -2.55 26.44
CA GLU A 121 17.43 -3.10 27.74
C GLU A 121 16.28 -3.31 28.76
N CYS A 122 16.31 -2.59 29.88
CA CYS A 122 15.30 -2.68 30.94
C CYS A 122 13.99 -1.94 30.60
N GLY A 123 13.93 -1.25 29.46
CA GLY A 123 12.74 -0.56 28.98
C GLY A 123 12.38 0.73 29.70
N ARG A 124 13.26 1.22 30.59
CA ARG A 124 13.03 2.44 31.37
C ARG A 124 14.12 3.47 31.08
N PRO A 125 13.81 4.77 31.15
CA PRO A 125 14.78 5.79 30.74
C PRO A 125 15.99 5.85 31.67
N MET A 126 17.18 5.65 31.10
CA MET A 126 18.47 5.81 31.78
C MET A 126 19.35 6.89 31.15
N GLU A 127 19.00 7.31 29.94
CA GLU A 127 19.72 8.35 29.19
C GLU A 127 18.76 9.46 28.74
N THR A 128 19.29 10.68 28.64
CA THR A 128 18.55 11.87 28.17
C THR A 128 19.17 12.37 26.88
N THR A 129 18.34 12.66 25.88
CA THR A 129 18.76 13.22 24.58
C THR A 129 17.79 14.30 24.10
N SER A 130 18.15 15.05 23.07
CA SER A 130 17.29 16.07 22.47
C SER A 130 16.32 15.44 21.46
N CYS A 131 15.03 15.76 21.57
CA CYS A 131 14.01 15.32 20.62
C CYS A 131 14.31 15.83 19.20
N PRO A 132 14.35 14.97 18.16
CA PRO A 132 14.57 15.40 16.78
C PRO A 132 13.48 16.36 16.25
N GLY A 133 12.24 16.25 16.76
CA GLY A 133 11.12 17.08 16.35
C GLY A 133 11.09 18.47 17.00
N CYS A 134 11.12 18.54 18.33
CA CYS A 134 10.94 19.80 19.07
C CYS A 134 12.17 20.26 19.88
N ARG A 135 13.27 19.50 19.83
CA ARG A 135 14.54 19.74 20.55
C ARG A 135 14.47 19.73 22.09
N GLN A 136 13.29 19.50 22.67
CA GLN A 136 13.13 19.33 24.11
C GLN A 136 13.81 18.05 24.62
N PRO A 137 14.27 18.01 25.88
CA PRO A 137 14.90 16.81 26.45
C PRO A 137 13.88 15.68 26.58
N ILE A 138 14.24 14.51 26.04
CA ILE A 138 13.47 13.25 26.09
C ILE A 138 14.32 12.13 26.69
N GLY A 139 13.69 11.04 27.10
CA GLY A 139 14.30 9.98 27.90
C GLY A 139 14.23 10.32 29.39
N GLY A 140 15.33 10.10 30.12
CA GLY A 140 15.37 10.26 31.57
C GLY A 140 16.65 9.73 32.21
N ARG A 141 16.66 9.62 33.53
CA ARG A 141 17.78 9.07 34.33
C ARG A 141 17.22 8.29 35.51
N ASP A 142 17.95 7.28 35.97
CA ASP A 142 17.57 6.44 37.12
C ASP A 142 16.12 5.93 37.01
N HIS A 143 15.75 5.46 35.82
CA HIS A 143 14.41 4.99 35.46
C HIS A 143 13.28 6.02 35.64
N THR A 144 13.63 7.31 35.69
CA THR A 144 12.71 8.44 35.86
C THR A 144 12.65 9.25 34.57
N GLU A 145 11.45 9.38 34.03
CA GLU A 145 11.16 10.12 32.79
C GLU A 145 11.39 11.63 32.96
N THR A 146 11.88 12.27 31.90
CA THR A 146 11.81 13.73 31.76
C THR A 146 10.35 14.19 31.61
N GLY A 147 10.04 15.45 31.93
CA GLY A 147 8.68 15.98 31.79
C GLY A 147 8.11 15.99 30.37
N ASN A 148 8.95 15.79 29.34
CA ASN A 148 8.52 15.69 27.95
C ASN A 148 8.42 14.24 27.46
N THR A 149 8.77 13.26 28.27
CA THR A 149 8.71 11.84 27.94
C THR A 149 7.45 11.22 28.53
N LYS A 150 6.76 10.42 27.73
CA LYS A 150 5.58 9.67 28.17
C LYS A 150 5.64 8.28 27.57
N ALA A 151 5.20 7.27 28.32
CA ALA A 151 4.93 5.96 27.76
C ALA A 151 3.96 6.08 26.59
N ASP A 152 4.22 5.32 25.53
CA ASP A 152 3.41 5.36 24.33
C ASP A 152 2.07 4.64 24.54
N ASP A 153 1.02 5.12 23.87
CA ASP A 153 -0.26 4.42 23.84
C ASP A 153 -0.22 3.40 22.70
N ALA A 154 -0.54 2.14 22.99
CA ALA A 154 -0.52 1.02 22.03
C ALA A 154 -1.53 1.15 20.87
N THR A 155 -2.06 2.36 20.65
CA THR A 155 -2.90 2.77 19.53
C THR A 155 -2.19 2.50 18.21
N ASP A 156 -2.81 1.80 17.27
CA ASP A 156 -2.26 1.55 15.93
C ASP A 156 -2.08 2.87 15.17
N ARG A 157 -0.86 3.13 14.66
CA ARG A 157 -0.53 4.30 13.83
C ARG A 157 -0.12 3.87 12.42
N SER A 158 -0.75 2.80 11.93
CA SER A 158 -0.64 2.41 10.54
C SER A 158 -0.94 3.61 9.64
N PRO A 159 -0.08 3.91 8.67
CA PRO A 159 -0.31 5.00 7.75
C PRO A 159 -1.55 4.70 6.88
N GLN A 160 -2.34 5.74 6.63
CA GLN A 160 -3.53 5.67 5.78
C GLN A 160 -3.20 6.09 4.35
N GLY A 161 -4.06 5.77 3.38
CA GLY A 161 -3.87 6.12 1.98
C GLY A 161 -2.80 5.29 1.26
N TYR A 162 -2.51 5.70 0.03
CA TYR A 162 -1.47 5.12 -0.82
C TYR A 162 -0.12 5.75 -0.50
N MET A 163 0.89 4.93 -0.19
CA MET A 163 2.19 5.40 0.32
C MET A 163 3.41 4.73 -0.33
N LEU A 164 3.20 3.95 -1.39
CA LEU A 164 4.32 3.27 -2.05
C LEU A 164 5.21 4.31 -2.75
N PRO A 165 6.54 4.16 -2.65
CA PRO A 165 7.47 4.99 -3.39
C PRO A 165 7.42 4.65 -4.89
N VAL A 166 8.16 5.41 -5.71
CA VAL A 166 8.38 5.04 -7.12
C VAL A 166 9.00 3.65 -7.20
N ALA A 167 8.61 2.89 -8.23
CA ALA A 167 8.94 1.49 -8.47
C ALA A 167 10.44 1.15 -8.68
N GLU A 168 11.36 2.08 -8.37
CA GLU A 168 12.80 1.85 -8.51
C GLU A 168 13.44 1.13 -7.32
N LYS A 169 12.70 0.96 -6.21
CA LYS A 169 13.21 0.29 -5.01
C LYS A 169 13.02 -1.23 -5.11
N ASP A 170 14.04 -1.99 -4.71
CA ASP A 170 13.99 -3.46 -4.66
C ASP A 170 12.89 -3.95 -3.71
N GLU A 171 11.73 -4.32 -4.25
CA GLU A 171 10.59 -4.84 -3.48
C GLU A 171 10.68 -6.36 -3.21
N LYS A 172 11.74 -7.04 -3.66
CA LYS A 172 11.83 -8.51 -3.62
C LYS A 172 11.70 -9.08 -2.21
N HIS A 173 12.14 -8.32 -1.21
CA HIS A 173 12.19 -8.73 0.19
C HIS A 173 11.15 -8.04 1.07
N ILE A 174 10.25 -7.24 0.49
CA ILE A 174 9.23 -6.54 1.28
C ILE A 174 8.18 -7.54 1.78
N SER A 175 7.99 -7.54 3.10
CA SER A 175 6.88 -8.20 3.79
C SER A 175 6.13 -7.16 4.63
N PHE A 176 4.85 -7.41 4.85
CA PHE A 176 4.01 -6.61 5.75
C PHE A 176 2.98 -7.52 6.43
N ARG A 177 2.66 -7.25 7.69
CA ARG A 177 1.62 -7.94 8.48
C ARG A 177 1.79 -9.46 8.49
N GLY A 178 3.04 -9.94 8.56
CA GLY A 178 3.38 -11.37 8.55
C GLY A 178 3.25 -12.07 7.19
N LEU A 179 2.89 -11.36 6.11
CA LEU A 179 2.81 -11.94 4.78
C LEU A 179 4.21 -12.15 4.18
N PRO A 180 4.52 -13.33 3.62
CA PRO A 180 5.75 -13.55 2.86
C PRO A 180 5.86 -12.59 1.67
N SER A 181 7.08 -12.32 1.20
CA SER A 181 7.30 -11.35 0.12
C SER A 181 6.63 -11.71 -1.21
N GLY A 182 6.43 -13.01 -1.47
CA GLY A 182 5.62 -13.47 -2.61
C GLY A 182 4.18 -12.97 -2.52
N SER A 183 3.54 -13.18 -1.38
CA SER A 183 2.15 -12.77 -1.12
C SER A 183 2.00 -11.25 -1.10
N ALA A 184 2.94 -10.54 -0.48
CA ALA A 184 2.98 -9.07 -0.47
C ALA A 184 2.99 -8.49 -1.90
N ARG A 185 3.84 -9.03 -2.77
CA ARG A 185 3.93 -8.63 -4.18
C ARG A 185 2.67 -9.01 -4.97
N ALA A 186 2.08 -10.17 -4.69
CA ALA A 186 0.81 -10.55 -5.32
C ALA A 186 -0.32 -9.59 -4.95
N VAL A 187 -0.44 -9.18 -3.68
CA VAL A 187 -1.43 -8.18 -3.24
C VAL A 187 -1.20 -6.84 -3.94
N ARG A 188 0.05 -6.37 -4.06
CA ARG A 188 0.38 -5.14 -4.78
C ARG A 188 0.07 -5.24 -6.28
N LEU A 189 0.39 -6.36 -6.91
CA LEU A 189 0.05 -6.61 -8.32
C LEU A 189 -1.46 -6.55 -8.55
N LEU A 190 -2.27 -7.15 -7.67
CA LEU A 190 -3.73 -7.10 -7.74
C LEU A 190 -4.25 -5.68 -7.52
N LEU A 191 -3.73 -4.97 -6.51
CA LEU A 191 -4.08 -3.57 -6.24
C LEU A 191 -3.80 -2.69 -7.44
N HIS A 192 -2.55 -2.68 -7.93
CA HIS A 192 -2.13 -1.83 -9.04
C HIS A 192 -2.82 -2.21 -10.34
N GLY A 193 -3.11 -3.50 -10.55
CA GLY A 193 -3.93 -3.95 -11.68
C GLY A 193 -5.35 -3.39 -11.61
N SER A 194 -6.00 -3.42 -10.44
CA SER A 194 -7.31 -2.81 -10.22
C SER A 194 -7.29 -1.30 -10.45
N MET A 195 -6.26 -0.62 -9.94
CA MET A 195 -6.09 0.82 -10.15
C MET A 195 -5.91 1.13 -11.64
N LEU A 196 -5.02 0.42 -12.34
CA LEU A 196 -4.79 0.61 -13.78
C LEU A 196 -6.08 0.42 -14.59
N CYS A 197 -6.85 -0.64 -14.31
CA CYS A 197 -8.15 -0.84 -14.94
C CYS A 197 -9.13 0.32 -14.65
N GLY A 198 -9.14 0.83 -13.42
CA GLY A 198 -10.00 1.96 -13.03
C GLY A 198 -9.59 3.31 -13.63
N VAL A 199 -8.31 3.51 -13.97
CA VAL A 199 -7.85 4.66 -14.76
C VAL A 199 -8.23 4.46 -16.23
N ALA A 200 -7.94 3.28 -16.80
CA ALA A 200 -8.20 2.97 -18.20
C ALA A 200 -9.68 3.03 -18.57
N ALA A 201 -10.59 2.70 -17.63
CA ALA A 201 -12.03 2.83 -17.82
C ALA A 201 -12.51 4.29 -17.92
N ARG A 202 -11.67 5.27 -17.54
CA ARG A 202 -12.00 6.70 -17.57
C ARG A 202 -11.24 7.34 -18.72
N SER A 203 -11.89 7.34 -19.88
CA SER A 203 -11.36 7.96 -21.09
C SER A 203 -11.13 9.46 -20.89
N GLY A 204 -9.92 9.94 -21.19
CA GLY A 204 -9.57 11.37 -21.16
C GLY A 204 -8.10 11.57 -21.54
N ASP A 205 -7.83 12.58 -22.37
CA ASP A 205 -6.48 13.06 -22.70
C ASP A 205 -6.36 14.51 -22.20
N PRO A 206 -5.44 14.83 -21.25
CA PRO A 206 -4.50 13.94 -20.58
C PRO A 206 -5.18 12.94 -19.63
N MET A 207 -4.50 11.82 -19.37
CA MET A 207 -5.00 10.74 -18.49
C MET A 207 -5.38 11.29 -17.10
N PRO A 208 -6.60 11.04 -16.62
CA PRO A 208 -7.10 11.67 -15.40
C PRO A 208 -6.41 11.13 -14.13
N ARG A 209 -6.05 12.02 -13.20
CA ARG A 209 -5.42 11.68 -11.91
C ARG A 209 -6.44 11.21 -10.86
N VAL A 210 -7.19 10.16 -11.17
CA VAL A 210 -8.36 9.72 -10.38
C VAL A 210 -8.05 9.21 -8.97
N PHE A 211 -6.81 8.80 -8.69
CA PHE A 211 -6.38 8.33 -7.36
C PHE A 211 -5.50 9.34 -6.60
N SER A 212 -5.34 10.56 -7.11
CA SER A 212 -4.45 11.56 -6.48
C SER A 212 -4.84 11.90 -5.05
N HIS A 213 -6.14 11.87 -4.74
CA HIS A 213 -6.65 12.10 -3.39
C HIS A 213 -6.36 10.96 -2.40
N LEU A 214 -6.04 9.75 -2.90
CA LEU A 214 -5.68 8.62 -2.05
C LEU A 214 -4.25 8.71 -1.53
N VAL A 215 -3.40 9.55 -2.14
CA VAL A 215 -1.97 9.60 -1.81
C VAL A 215 -1.76 10.17 -0.41
N ASN A 216 -1.05 9.42 0.43
CA ASN A 216 -0.65 9.89 1.74
C ASN A 216 0.38 11.03 1.59
N ARG A 217 0.01 12.21 2.09
CA ARG A 217 0.84 13.43 2.03
C ARG A 217 2.08 13.40 2.91
N GLU A 218 2.06 12.60 3.97
CA GLU A 218 3.18 12.43 4.90
C GLU A 218 4.17 11.35 4.42
N SER A 219 3.79 10.58 3.40
CA SER A 219 4.66 9.57 2.81
C SER A 219 5.61 10.18 1.76
N MET A 220 6.76 9.53 1.55
CA MET A 220 7.68 9.84 0.43
C MET A 220 7.13 9.37 -0.94
N CYS A 221 5.81 9.31 -1.11
CA CYS A 221 5.20 8.97 -2.39
C CYS A 221 5.36 10.16 -3.35
N THR A 222 5.95 9.96 -4.52
CA THR A 222 6.19 11.06 -5.47
C THR A 222 5.02 11.33 -6.42
N MET A 223 3.87 10.65 -6.26
CA MET A 223 2.65 10.95 -7.04
C MET A 223 2.08 12.37 -6.77
N HIS A 224 2.72 13.12 -5.86
CA HIS A 224 2.50 14.55 -5.64
C HIS A 224 2.97 15.43 -6.81
N GLN A 225 3.78 14.89 -7.74
CA GLN A 225 4.28 15.59 -8.93
C GLN A 225 3.45 15.25 -10.17
#